data_AF-A0A2Z4UC80-F1
#
_entry.id   AF-A0A2Z4UC80-F1
#
_cell.length_a   1.000
_cell.length_b   1.000
_cell.length_c   1.000
_cell.angle_alpha   90.00
_cell.angle_beta   90.00
_cell.angle_gamma   90.00
#
_symmetry.space_group_name_H-M   'P 1'
#
loop_
_entity.id
_entity.type
_entity.pdbx_description
1 polymer ?
#
loop_
_entity_poly.entity_id
_entity_poly.type
_entity_poly.pdbx_seq_one_letter_code
_entity_poly.pdbx_strand_id
1 'polypeptide(L)'
;MEQARPLLQKIEDVHTQLSCIQQCVTKSSTAYSFQMTPCMTNLLSSEFLKKYLLPTLPSRELFISQLENHIGYINSLHEEQEEVLIFSEEGIIEFLNTGKIEEYPSYIYTPPSLEDRIDLIHRFIRECEKDKRHMRMLKHTIGSVRNGANIYLNSCKGYLLFTPAESDTPVYLNIQESGLLSAFLDFFGKYGSITVLYGERNSYSLKTINRTVFIRNIH
;
A
#
# COMPACT_ATOMS: atom_id res chain seq x y z
N MET A 1 7.08 10.20 -35.17
CA MET A 1 6.64 11.02 -34.02
C MET A 1 6.25 10.07 -32.90
N GLU A 2 7.07 9.94 -31.86
CA GLU A 2 6.62 9.30 -30.63
C GLU A 2 5.54 10.19 -30.01
N GLN A 3 4.32 9.68 -29.89
CA GLN A 3 3.29 10.34 -29.09
C GLN A 3 3.77 10.39 -27.65
N ALA A 4 3.71 11.58 -27.04
CA ALA A 4 3.94 11.73 -25.62
C ALA A 4 2.95 10.82 -24.87
N ARG A 5 3.47 9.90 -24.05
CA ARG A 5 2.61 9.04 -23.23
C ARG A 5 1.85 9.94 -22.25
N PRO A 6 0.53 9.76 -22.09
CA PRO A 6 -0.24 10.55 -21.15
C PRO A 6 0.31 10.33 -19.74
N LEU A 7 0.53 11.43 -19.02
CA LEU A 7 1.09 11.42 -17.67
C LEU A 7 0.15 10.68 -16.69
N LEU A 8 -1.17 10.84 -16.89
CA LEU A 8 -2.22 10.14 -16.17
C LEU A 8 -2.88 9.10 -17.08
N GLN A 9 -3.05 7.89 -16.55
CA GLN A 9 -3.72 6.78 -17.21
C GLN A 9 -4.90 6.32 -16.35
N LYS A 10 -6.07 6.13 -16.96
CA LYS A 10 -7.19 5.43 -16.32
C LYS A 10 -6.92 3.93 -16.33
N ILE A 11 -7.19 3.28 -15.21
CA ILE A 11 -6.99 1.84 -15.04
C ILE A 11 -8.35 1.16 -15.11
N GLU A 12 -8.63 0.52 -16.24
CA GLU A 12 -9.94 -0.10 -16.50
C GLU A 12 -10.04 -1.52 -15.95
N ASP A 13 -8.90 -2.16 -15.68
CA ASP A 13 -8.85 -3.53 -15.18
C ASP A 13 -7.66 -3.75 -14.23
N VAL A 14 -7.77 -4.80 -13.42
CA VAL A 14 -6.79 -5.09 -12.36
C VAL A 14 -5.47 -5.66 -12.90
N HIS A 15 -5.47 -6.31 -14.07
CA HIS A 15 -4.23 -6.80 -14.67
C HIS A 15 -3.38 -5.63 -15.15
N THR A 16 -4.00 -4.63 -15.77
CA THR A 16 -3.35 -3.38 -16.14
C THR A 16 -2.83 -2.66 -14.89
N GLN A 17 -3.62 -2.60 -13.81
CA GLN A 17 -3.16 -2.04 -12.53
C GLN A 17 -1.86 -2.70 -12.03
N LEU A 18 -1.87 -4.05 -11.96
CA LEU A 18 -0.73 -4.83 -11.49
C LEU A 18 0.49 -4.63 -12.38
N SER A 19 0.31 -4.62 -13.71
CA SER A 19 1.40 -4.37 -14.66
C SER A 19 2.02 -2.99 -14.48
N CYS A 20 1.20 -1.94 -14.31
CA CYS A 20 1.68 -0.59 -14.05
C CYS A 20 2.51 -0.52 -12.75
N ILE A 21 2.03 -1.12 -11.66
CA ILE A 21 2.74 -1.19 -10.38
C ILE A 21 4.09 -1.92 -10.54
N GLN A 22 4.08 -3.08 -11.20
CA GLN A 22 5.29 -3.88 -11.44
C GLN A 22 6.38 -3.13 -12.22
N GLN A 23 6.01 -2.19 -13.09
CA GLN A 23 6.99 -1.39 -13.85
C GLN A 23 7.77 -0.41 -12.97
N CYS A 24 7.19 0.03 -11.84
CA CYS A 24 7.77 1.01 -10.92
C CYS A 24 8.41 0.36 -9.69
N VAL A 25 7.86 -0.75 -9.21
CA VAL A 25 8.45 -1.52 -8.09
C VAL A 25 9.69 -2.25 -8.61
N THR A 26 10.86 -1.66 -8.38
CA THR A 26 12.16 -2.23 -8.76
C THR A 26 13.16 -2.06 -7.63
N LYS A 27 14.19 -2.92 -7.61
CA LYS A 27 15.31 -2.84 -6.66
C LYS A 27 15.95 -1.46 -6.63
N SER A 28 16.19 -0.96 -5.43
CA SER A 28 16.83 0.32 -5.13
C SER A 28 17.52 0.26 -3.77
N SER A 29 18.24 1.32 -3.36
CA SER A 29 18.77 1.40 -1.99
C SER A 29 17.66 1.64 -0.96
N THR A 30 16.73 2.52 -1.30
CA THR A 30 15.65 2.96 -0.42
C THR A 30 14.37 3.18 -1.23
N ALA A 31 13.27 2.68 -0.70
CA ALA A 31 11.92 2.92 -1.22
C ALA A 31 11.03 3.60 -0.19
N TYR A 32 10.03 4.33 -0.66
CA TYR A 32 8.98 4.95 0.15
C TYR A 32 7.62 4.43 -0.32
N SER A 33 6.79 4.00 0.62
CA SER A 33 5.40 3.65 0.40
C SER A 33 4.50 4.51 1.29
N PHE A 34 3.47 5.12 0.71
CA PHE A 34 2.49 5.93 1.42
C PHE A 34 1.08 5.52 0.98
N GLN A 35 0.25 5.15 1.94
CA GLN A 35 -1.14 4.76 1.76
C GLN A 35 -1.84 4.82 3.12
N MET A 36 -3.13 5.17 3.18
CA MET A 36 -3.78 5.40 4.48
C MET A 36 -4.01 4.10 5.25
N THR A 37 -4.40 3.05 4.53
CA THR A 37 -4.38 1.66 5.00
C THR A 37 -2.95 1.11 4.85
N PRO A 38 -2.45 0.29 5.79
CA PRO A 38 -1.12 -0.29 5.63
C PRO A 38 -1.02 -1.21 4.41
N CYS A 39 0.09 -1.12 3.67
CA CYS A 39 0.38 -2.04 2.57
C CYS A 39 0.45 -3.48 3.07
N MET A 40 -0.48 -4.34 2.65
CA MET A 40 -0.51 -5.74 3.07
C MET A 40 -0.33 -6.73 1.92
N THR A 41 -0.08 -6.24 0.69
CA THR A 41 0.12 -7.08 -0.49
C THR A 41 1.15 -8.18 -0.26
N ASN A 42 2.28 -7.88 0.39
CA ASN A 42 3.35 -8.86 0.63
C ASN A 42 2.96 -9.99 1.59
N LEU A 43 1.83 -9.85 2.30
CA LEU A 43 1.29 -10.80 3.27
C LEU A 43 0.18 -11.68 2.70
N LEU A 44 -0.30 -11.44 1.48
CA LEU A 44 -1.39 -12.22 0.92
C LEU A 44 -0.87 -13.59 0.49
N SER A 45 -1.29 -14.65 1.18
CA SER A 45 -0.88 -16.03 0.84
C SER A 45 -1.70 -16.56 -0.35
N SER A 46 -1.20 -17.62 -1.00
CA SER A 46 -1.94 -18.32 -2.06
C SER A 46 -3.37 -18.69 -1.63
N GLU A 47 -3.51 -19.22 -0.40
CA GLU A 47 -4.81 -19.60 0.16
C GLU A 47 -5.69 -18.38 0.42
N PHE A 48 -5.13 -17.26 0.87
CA PHE A 48 -5.86 -16.01 1.04
C PHE A 48 -6.40 -15.49 -0.30
N LEU A 49 -5.54 -15.47 -1.33
CA LEU A 49 -5.92 -15.04 -2.69
C LEU A 49 -7.03 -15.93 -3.25
N LYS A 50 -6.89 -17.26 -3.14
CA LYS A 50 -7.92 -18.21 -3.60
C LYS A 50 -9.22 -18.10 -2.81
N LYS A 51 -9.18 -17.74 -1.54
CA LYS A 51 -10.37 -17.60 -0.69
C LYS A 51 -11.16 -16.33 -1.00
N TYR A 52 -10.47 -15.21 -1.23
CA TYR A 52 -11.12 -13.90 -1.29
C TYR A 52 -11.24 -13.29 -2.69
N LEU A 53 -10.42 -13.67 -3.66
CA LEU A 53 -10.61 -13.22 -5.04
C LEU A 53 -11.87 -13.85 -5.63
N LEU A 54 -12.73 -13.02 -6.21
CA LEU A 54 -14.02 -13.43 -6.74
C LEU A 54 -13.85 -14.53 -7.80
N PRO A 55 -14.64 -15.62 -7.74
CA PRO A 55 -14.63 -16.66 -8.76
C PRO A 55 -14.95 -16.15 -10.17
N THR A 56 -15.68 -15.04 -10.26
CA THR A 56 -16.10 -14.40 -11.52
C THR A 56 -15.06 -13.44 -12.10
N LEU A 57 -13.91 -13.25 -11.44
CA LEU A 57 -12.84 -12.39 -11.94
C LEU A 57 -12.34 -12.91 -13.30
N PRO A 58 -12.33 -12.09 -14.37
CA PRO A 58 -11.78 -12.50 -15.66
C PRO A 58 -10.34 -12.97 -15.51
N SER A 59 -10.00 -14.11 -16.12
CA SER A 59 -8.65 -14.68 -16.05
C SER A 59 -8.10 -14.84 -14.62
N ARG A 60 -8.97 -15.15 -13.65
CA ARG A 60 -8.64 -15.26 -12.22
C ARG A 60 -7.36 -16.02 -11.91
N GLU A 61 -7.19 -17.23 -12.46
CA GLU A 61 -6.00 -18.05 -12.17
C GLU A 61 -4.71 -17.41 -12.70
N LEU A 62 -4.79 -16.74 -13.85
CA LEU A 62 -3.68 -15.94 -14.35
C LEU A 62 -3.39 -14.76 -13.41
N PHE A 63 -4.43 -14.06 -12.94
CA PHE A 63 -4.25 -12.96 -11.99
C PHE A 63 -3.61 -13.42 -10.68
N ILE A 64 -4.07 -14.54 -10.12
CA ILE A 64 -3.48 -15.14 -8.91
C ILE A 64 -2.00 -15.42 -9.15
N SER A 65 -1.66 -16.10 -10.24
CA SER A 65 -0.25 -16.41 -10.55
C SER A 65 0.60 -15.15 -10.72
N GLN A 66 0.08 -14.13 -11.40
CA GLN A 66 0.78 -12.85 -11.57
C GLN A 66 0.99 -12.13 -10.23
N LEU A 67 -0.01 -12.15 -9.35
CA LEU A 67 0.05 -11.52 -8.05
C LEU A 67 0.98 -12.28 -7.10
N GLU A 68 0.96 -13.61 -7.09
CA GLU A 68 1.90 -14.44 -6.31
C GLU A 68 3.36 -14.17 -6.72
N ASN A 69 3.63 -14.09 -8.03
CA ASN A 69 4.95 -13.73 -8.53
C ASN A 69 5.37 -12.32 -8.08
N HIS A 70 4.44 -11.36 -8.11
CA HIS A 70 4.68 -10.00 -7.63
C HIS A 70 4.98 -9.98 -6.12
N ILE A 71 4.23 -10.73 -5.32
CA ILE A 71 4.42 -10.86 -3.88
C ILE A 71 5.78 -11.47 -3.57
N GLY A 72 6.18 -12.53 -4.29
CA GLY A 72 7.51 -13.11 -4.18
C GLY A 72 8.61 -12.08 -4.49
N TYR A 73 8.43 -11.29 -5.53
CA TYR A 73 9.36 -10.21 -5.86
C TYR A 73 9.42 -9.12 -4.79
N ILE A 74 8.28 -8.62 -4.30
CA ILE A 74 8.24 -7.64 -3.19
C ILE A 74 8.96 -8.19 -1.95
N ASN A 75 8.70 -9.44 -1.59
CA ASN A 75 9.37 -10.06 -0.44
C ASN A 75 10.89 -10.13 -0.63
N SER A 76 11.38 -10.45 -1.83
CA SER A 76 12.82 -10.40 -2.12
C SER A 76 13.39 -8.97 -2.00
N LEU A 77 12.62 -7.96 -2.40
CA LEU A 77 13.03 -6.57 -2.22
C LEU A 77 13.14 -6.20 -0.74
N HIS A 78 12.17 -6.58 0.09
CA HIS A 78 12.20 -6.31 1.53
C HIS A 78 13.43 -6.91 2.25
N GLU A 79 14.02 -7.96 1.69
CA GLU A 79 15.26 -8.55 2.20
C GLU A 79 16.51 -7.77 1.78
N GLU A 80 16.46 -6.99 0.70
CA GLU A 80 17.62 -6.36 0.06
C GLU A 80 17.64 -4.83 0.15
N GLN A 81 16.49 -4.17 0.27
CA GLN A 81 16.36 -2.71 0.27
C GLN A 81 15.76 -2.18 1.57
N GLU A 82 16.11 -0.95 1.93
CA GLU A 82 15.40 -0.23 2.99
C GLU A 82 14.05 0.28 2.46
N GLU A 83 13.01 0.18 3.29
CA GLU A 83 11.69 0.71 2.94
C GLU A 83 11.12 1.55 4.08
N VAL A 84 10.67 2.75 3.75
CA VAL A 84 9.88 3.59 4.65
C VAL A 84 8.40 3.44 4.30
N LEU A 85 7.60 2.93 5.24
CA LEU A 85 6.16 2.78 5.08
C LEU A 85 5.42 3.80 5.91
N ILE A 86 4.51 4.53 5.29
CA ILE A 86 3.68 5.54 5.94
C ILE A 86 2.22 5.12 5.78
N PHE A 87 1.54 4.97 6.91
CA PHE A 87 0.12 4.62 6.99
C PHE A 87 -0.54 5.30 8.17
N SER A 88 -1.84 5.09 8.38
CA SER A 88 -2.59 5.71 9.48
C SER A 88 -3.23 4.69 10.43
N GLU A 89 -3.41 5.09 11.69
CA GLU A 89 -4.16 4.33 12.69
C GLU A 89 -5.62 4.18 12.27
N GLU A 90 -6.24 5.25 11.74
CA GLU A 90 -7.59 5.21 11.19
C GLU A 90 -7.72 4.22 10.03
N GLY A 91 -6.73 4.11 9.15
CA GLY A 91 -6.72 3.11 8.07
C GLY A 91 -6.64 1.67 8.59
N ILE A 92 -5.89 1.41 9.67
CA ILE A 92 -5.92 0.09 10.34
C ILE A 92 -7.33 -0.21 10.86
N ILE A 93 -7.95 0.76 11.53
CA ILE A 93 -9.30 0.60 12.09
C ILE A 93 -10.32 0.39 10.97
N GLU A 94 -10.23 1.15 9.87
CA GLU A 94 -11.11 1.00 8.72
C GLU A 94 -10.96 -0.39 8.07
N PHE A 95 -9.74 -0.88 7.90
CA PHE A 95 -9.50 -2.25 7.41
C PHE A 95 -10.12 -3.30 8.34
N LEU A 96 -9.91 -3.20 9.66
CA LEU A 96 -10.48 -4.15 10.61
C LEU A 96 -12.02 -4.14 10.55
N ASN A 97 -12.64 -2.97 10.46
CA ASN A 97 -14.09 -2.80 10.40
C ASN A 97 -14.71 -3.26 9.08
N THR A 98 -14.08 -2.93 7.95
CA THR A 98 -14.69 -3.09 6.63
C THR A 98 -14.15 -4.27 5.85
N GLY A 99 -12.89 -4.65 6.07
CA GLY A 99 -12.14 -5.61 5.26
C GLY A 99 -11.75 -5.07 3.89
N LYS A 100 -11.86 -3.75 3.66
CA LYS A 100 -11.42 -3.14 2.41
C LYS A 100 -9.89 -3.07 2.37
N ILE A 101 -9.32 -3.70 1.36
CA ILE A 101 -7.91 -3.62 0.99
C ILE A 101 -7.80 -2.51 -0.08
N GLU A 102 -7.32 -1.35 0.34
CA GLU A 102 -7.33 -0.08 -0.42
C GLU A 102 -6.53 -0.16 -1.73
N GLU A 103 -5.53 -1.05 -1.78
CA GLU A 103 -4.67 -1.29 -2.93
C GLU A 103 -5.42 -1.96 -4.10
N TYR A 104 -6.56 -2.59 -3.84
CA TYR A 104 -7.31 -3.37 -4.82
C TYR A 104 -8.72 -2.82 -5.04
N PRO A 105 -9.20 -2.76 -6.29
CA PRO A 105 -10.58 -2.41 -6.56
C PRO A 105 -11.56 -3.39 -5.89
N SER A 106 -12.61 -2.89 -5.24
CA SER A 106 -13.56 -3.73 -4.48
C SER A 106 -14.31 -4.75 -5.34
N TYR A 107 -14.30 -4.62 -6.67
CA TYR A 107 -14.94 -5.56 -7.58
C TYR A 107 -14.13 -6.85 -7.81
N ILE A 108 -12.90 -6.97 -7.31
CA ILE A 108 -12.07 -8.17 -7.53
C ILE A 108 -12.11 -9.17 -6.37
N TYR A 109 -12.59 -8.76 -5.19
CA TYR A 109 -12.55 -9.59 -3.98
C TYR A 109 -13.78 -9.42 -3.10
N THR A 110 -14.04 -10.41 -2.25
CA THR A 110 -14.93 -10.25 -1.10
C THR A 110 -14.12 -9.78 0.11
N PRO A 111 -14.62 -8.81 0.91
CA PRO A 111 -13.93 -8.39 2.12
C PRO A 111 -13.60 -9.58 3.03
N PRO A 112 -12.36 -9.68 3.58
CA PRO A 112 -11.96 -10.81 4.39
C PRO A 112 -12.84 -11.00 5.64
N SER A 113 -12.82 -12.19 6.25
CA SER A 113 -13.49 -12.40 7.53
C SER A 113 -12.78 -11.59 8.62
N LEU A 114 -13.48 -11.27 9.72
CA LEU A 114 -12.85 -10.57 10.84
C LEU A 114 -11.61 -11.31 11.37
N GLU A 115 -11.67 -12.64 11.45
CA GLU A 115 -10.54 -13.48 11.85
C GLU A 115 -9.32 -13.28 10.94
N ASP A 116 -9.51 -13.35 9.62
CA ASP A 116 -8.42 -13.19 8.66
C ASP A 116 -7.91 -11.74 8.60
N ARG A 117 -8.76 -10.74 8.88
CA ARG A 117 -8.33 -9.34 9.04
C ARG A 117 -7.40 -9.18 10.25
N ILE A 118 -7.78 -9.77 11.39
CA ILE A 118 -6.97 -9.71 12.62
C ILE A 118 -5.63 -10.43 12.40
N ASP A 119 -5.63 -11.60 11.75
CA ASP A 119 -4.39 -12.31 11.41
C ASP A 119 -3.49 -11.48 10.50
N LEU A 120 -4.03 -10.86 9.45
CA LEU A 120 -3.27 -9.99 8.56
C LEU A 120 -2.63 -8.81 9.31
N ILE A 121 -3.35 -8.16 10.22
CA ILE A 121 -2.78 -7.08 11.04
C ILE A 121 -1.69 -7.61 11.97
N HIS A 122 -1.87 -8.77 12.61
CA HIS A 122 -0.80 -9.37 13.41
C HIS A 122 0.45 -9.69 12.60
N ARG A 123 0.27 -10.20 11.37
CA ARG A 123 1.37 -10.47 10.44
C ARG A 123 2.05 -9.18 10.02
N PHE A 124 1.28 -8.13 9.73
CA PHE A 124 1.80 -6.81 9.42
C PHE A 124 2.62 -6.22 10.58
N ILE A 125 2.14 -6.34 11.82
CA ILE A 125 2.86 -5.88 13.02
C ILE A 125 4.19 -6.61 13.19
N ARG A 126 4.25 -7.91 12.91
CA ARG A 126 5.53 -8.66 12.93
C ARG A 126 6.52 -8.17 11.90
N GLU A 127 6.06 -7.70 10.75
CA GLU A 127 6.95 -7.08 9.77
C GLU A 127 7.54 -5.74 10.24
N CYS A 128 6.88 -5.05 11.17
CA CYS A 128 7.40 -3.83 11.80
C CYS A 128 8.65 -4.08 12.64
N GLU A 129 8.88 -5.32 13.07
CA GLU A 129 9.99 -5.69 13.94
C GLU A 129 11.27 -5.97 13.14
N LYS A 130 11.21 -5.95 11.80
CA LYS A 130 12.35 -6.19 10.92
C LYS A 130 13.17 -4.92 10.69
N ASP A 131 14.50 -5.03 10.76
CA ASP A 131 15.43 -3.90 10.72
C ASP A 131 15.36 -3.04 9.45
N LYS A 132 14.99 -3.62 8.30
CA LYS A 132 14.95 -2.93 6.99
C LYS A 132 13.63 -2.22 6.68
N ARG A 133 12.63 -2.31 7.57
CA ARG A 133 11.31 -1.68 7.38
C ARG A 133 11.09 -0.58 8.41
N HIS A 134 11.10 0.66 7.95
CA HIS A 134 10.88 1.83 8.77
C HIS A 134 9.42 2.27 8.69
N MET A 135 8.62 1.81 9.66
CA MET A 135 7.19 2.09 9.69
C MET A 135 6.84 3.38 10.43
N ARG A 136 5.92 4.15 9.85
CA ARG A 136 5.46 5.45 10.33
C ARG A 136 3.95 5.48 10.32
N MET A 137 3.36 5.60 11.52
CA MET A 137 1.91 5.64 11.68
C MET A 137 1.44 7.07 11.98
N LEU A 138 0.60 7.59 11.11
CA LEU A 138 -0.16 8.82 11.31
C LEU A 138 -1.35 8.52 12.23
N LYS A 139 -1.73 9.46 13.09
CA LYS A 139 -2.93 9.30 13.92
C LYS A 139 -4.23 9.39 13.12
N HIS A 140 -4.23 10.21 12.07
CA HIS A 140 -5.40 10.47 11.24
C HIS A 140 -5.08 10.23 9.77
N THR A 141 -6.11 9.84 9.01
CA THR A 141 -6.08 9.85 7.55
C THR A 141 -5.87 11.26 7.02
N ILE A 142 -5.29 11.37 5.82
CA ILE A 142 -5.02 12.64 5.14
C ILE A 142 -5.67 12.60 3.76
N GLY A 143 -6.38 13.68 3.41
CA GLY A 143 -7.04 13.83 2.12
C GLY A 143 -8.50 13.38 2.13
N SER A 144 -9.16 13.52 0.97
CA SER A 144 -10.60 13.26 0.80
C SER A 144 -10.91 12.25 -0.31
N VAL A 145 -9.92 11.47 -0.72
CA VAL A 145 -10.01 10.45 -1.78
C VAL A 145 -10.56 9.14 -1.22
N ARG A 146 -11.46 8.47 -1.95
CA ARG A 146 -12.21 7.28 -1.46
C ARG A 146 -11.33 6.07 -1.16
N ASN A 147 -10.29 5.88 -1.94
CA ASN A 147 -9.30 4.80 -1.78
C ASN A 147 -7.90 5.39 -1.53
N GLY A 148 -7.83 6.57 -0.90
CA GLY A 148 -6.54 7.16 -0.57
C GLY A 148 -5.72 7.56 -1.78
N ALA A 149 -4.51 8.03 -1.49
CA ALA A 149 -3.46 8.21 -2.48
C ALA A 149 -2.39 7.17 -2.18
N ASN A 150 -2.28 6.15 -3.04
CA ASN A 150 -1.29 5.09 -2.92
C ASN A 150 -0.06 5.51 -3.71
N ILE A 151 0.98 5.91 -3.00
CA ILE A 151 2.23 6.39 -3.57
C ILE A 151 3.32 5.37 -3.27
N TYR A 152 4.09 5.03 -4.30
CA TYR A 152 5.34 4.30 -4.16
C TYR A 152 6.43 5.05 -4.90
N LEU A 153 7.61 5.14 -4.30
CA LEU A 153 8.77 5.82 -4.88
C LEU A 153 10.04 5.03 -4.56
N ASN A 154 10.95 4.98 -5.51
CA ASN A 154 12.35 4.65 -5.28
C ASN A 154 13.23 5.69 -5.97
N SER A 155 14.55 5.49 -5.95
CA SER A 155 15.52 6.43 -6.51
C SER A 155 15.35 6.74 -8.01
N CYS A 156 14.63 5.90 -8.76
CA CYS A 156 14.56 5.97 -10.23
C CYS A 156 13.13 6.06 -10.78
N LYS A 157 12.13 5.60 -10.01
CA LYS A 157 10.76 5.41 -10.45
C LYS A 157 9.80 5.58 -9.29
N GLY A 158 8.58 5.97 -9.61
CA GLY A 158 7.48 5.94 -8.67
C GLY A 158 6.14 5.94 -9.36
N TYR A 159 5.09 5.81 -8.57
CA TYR A 159 3.72 5.99 -9.02
C TYR A 159 2.87 6.65 -7.96
N LEU A 160 1.76 7.24 -8.41
CA LEU A 160 0.61 7.59 -7.59
C LEU A 160 -0.61 6.90 -8.19
N LEU A 161 -1.31 6.12 -7.38
CA LEU A 161 -2.58 5.46 -7.72
C LEU A 161 -3.65 5.99 -6.77
N PHE A 162 -4.77 6.46 -7.31
CA PHE A 162 -5.90 6.93 -6.51
C PHE A 162 -7.22 6.75 -7.24
N THR A 163 -8.31 6.68 -6.49
CA THR A 163 -9.67 6.63 -7.05
C THR A 163 -10.38 7.96 -6.72
N PRO A 164 -10.70 8.79 -7.73
CA PRO A 164 -11.43 10.04 -7.51
C PRO A 164 -12.78 9.82 -6.81
N ALA A 165 -13.23 10.76 -5.98
CA ALA A 165 -14.51 10.59 -5.26
C ALA A 165 -15.75 10.50 -6.16
N GLU A 166 -15.65 11.04 -7.38
CA GLU A 166 -16.74 11.06 -8.38
C GLU A 166 -16.65 9.92 -9.41
N SER A 167 -15.66 9.02 -9.29
CA SER A 167 -15.44 7.93 -10.24
C SER A 167 -15.03 6.66 -9.53
N ASP A 168 -15.50 5.51 -10.01
CA ASP A 168 -15.04 4.21 -9.50
C ASP A 168 -13.83 3.67 -10.26
N THR A 169 -13.30 4.44 -11.23
CA THR A 169 -12.13 4.05 -12.04
C THR A 169 -10.85 4.62 -11.44
N PRO A 170 -9.89 3.77 -11.03
CA PRO A 170 -8.59 4.23 -10.55
C PRO A 170 -7.82 4.99 -11.62
N VAL A 171 -7.05 5.98 -11.17
CA VAL A 171 -6.15 6.78 -12.00
C VAL A 171 -4.72 6.52 -11.54
N TYR A 172 -3.86 6.20 -12.49
CA TYR A 172 -2.44 5.95 -12.31
C TYR A 172 -1.61 7.09 -12.90
N LEU A 173 -0.68 7.60 -12.10
CA LEU A 173 0.33 8.58 -12.48
C LEU A 173 1.69 7.90 -12.44
N ASN A 174 2.41 7.89 -13.57
CA ASN A 174 3.81 7.48 -13.60
C ASN A 174 4.72 8.63 -13.15
N ILE A 175 5.51 8.41 -12.11
CA ILE A 175 6.45 9.40 -11.54
C ILE A 175 7.87 8.99 -11.95
N GLN A 176 8.26 9.32 -13.18
CA GLN A 176 9.61 9.09 -13.72
C GLN A 176 10.29 10.35 -14.24
N GLU A 177 9.54 11.44 -14.43
CA GLU A 177 10.11 12.76 -14.73
C GLU A 177 10.96 13.21 -13.54
N SER A 178 12.21 13.60 -13.80
CA SER A 178 13.23 13.76 -12.75
C SER A 178 12.92 14.90 -11.79
N GLY A 179 12.35 16.00 -12.25
CA GLY A 179 11.90 17.11 -11.40
C GLY A 179 10.78 16.69 -10.45
N LEU A 180 9.77 15.99 -10.96
CA LEU A 180 8.67 15.48 -10.16
C LEU A 180 9.14 14.41 -9.16
N LEU A 181 9.92 13.44 -9.62
CA LEU A 181 10.44 12.36 -8.77
C LEU A 181 11.30 12.92 -7.63
N SER A 182 12.22 13.84 -7.93
CA SER A 182 13.05 14.48 -6.91
C SER A 182 12.22 15.27 -5.90
N ALA A 183 11.19 16.01 -6.34
CA ALA A 183 10.30 16.73 -5.43
C ALA A 183 9.57 15.78 -4.46
N PHE A 184 9.08 14.64 -4.96
CA PHE A 184 8.44 13.61 -4.13
C PHE A 184 9.42 12.93 -3.17
N LEU A 185 10.61 12.56 -3.65
CA LEU A 185 11.67 11.98 -2.81
C LEU A 185 12.13 12.97 -1.74
N ASP A 186 12.26 14.25 -2.05
CA ASP A 186 12.60 15.29 -1.08
C ASP A 186 11.52 15.45 -0.02
N PHE A 187 10.24 15.41 -0.41
CA PHE A 187 9.12 15.45 0.52
C PHE A 187 9.19 14.27 1.48
N PHE A 188 9.18 13.04 0.96
CA PHE A 188 9.17 11.83 1.79
C PHE A 188 10.49 11.57 2.53
N GLY A 189 11.62 11.98 1.97
CA GLY A 189 12.94 11.92 2.62
C GLY A 189 13.07 12.89 3.78
N LYS A 190 12.48 14.10 3.69
CA LYS A 190 12.36 15.01 4.84
C LYS A 190 11.44 14.45 5.91
N TYR A 191 10.32 13.81 5.55
CA TYR A 191 9.57 12.99 6.50
C TYR A 191 10.47 11.87 7.06
N GLY A 192 11.32 11.24 6.25
CA GLY A 192 12.35 10.26 6.61
C GLY A 192 13.32 10.72 7.71
N SER A 193 13.80 11.95 7.65
CA SER A 193 14.71 12.52 8.67
C SER A 193 14.00 13.04 9.91
N ILE A 194 12.71 13.39 9.78
CA ILE A 194 11.85 13.56 10.94
C ILE A 194 11.66 12.15 11.49
N THR A 195 12.51 11.72 12.41
CA THR A 195 12.03 10.76 13.39
C THR A 195 10.79 11.42 13.95
N VAL A 196 9.61 10.90 13.62
CA VAL A 196 8.40 11.23 14.36
C VAL A 196 8.56 10.50 15.71
N LEU A 197 9.60 10.90 16.44
CA LEU A 197 9.63 10.86 17.88
C LEU A 197 8.59 11.89 18.25
N TYR A 198 7.42 11.38 18.62
CA TYR A 198 6.60 11.99 19.66
C TYR A 198 6.56 13.52 19.57
N GLY A 199 5.92 14.05 18.53
CA GLY A 199 5.43 15.41 18.62
C GLY A 199 4.33 15.39 19.68
N GLU A 200 4.43 16.23 20.71
CA GLU A 200 3.23 16.62 21.45
C GLU A 200 2.15 16.95 20.41
N ARG A 201 1.13 16.08 20.35
CA ARG A 201 0.04 16.02 19.37
C ARG A 201 0.39 15.30 18.05
N ASN A 202 0.03 14.02 17.99
CA ASN A 202 -0.56 13.32 16.82
C ASN A 202 0.20 12.13 16.17
N SER A 203 1.01 11.39 16.92
CA SER A 203 1.58 10.12 16.42
C SER A 203 2.01 9.19 17.56
N TYR A 204 1.75 7.89 17.42
CA TYR A 204 2.13 6.86 18.40
C TYR A 204 3.28 5.98 17.89
N SER A 205 4.20 5.56 18.77
CA SER A 205 5.12 4.46 18.44
C SER A 205 4.45 3.09 18.59
N LEU A 206 4.93 2.13 17.81
CA LEU A 206 4.40 0.76 17.65
C LEU A 206 4.20 -0.05 18.94
N LYS A 207 4.89 0.27 20.05
CA LYS A 207 4.59 -0.33 21.37
C LYS A 207 3.14 -0.06 21.83
N THR A 208 2.48 0.91 21.21
CA THR A 208 1.11 1.37 21.52
C THR A 208 0.04 0.63 20.72
N ILE A 209 0.36 0.04 19.55
CA ILE A 209 -0.60 -0.70 18.70
C ILE A 209 -1.13 -1.93 19.45
N ASN A 210 -0.25 -2.68 20.13
CA ASN A 210 -0.63 -3.83 20.96
C ASN A 210 -1.55 -3.48 22.15
N ARG A 211 -1.59 -2.23 22.60
CA ARG A 211 -2.41 -1.83 23.77
C ARG A 211 -3.64 -0.98 23.43
N THR A 212 -3.62 -0.19 22.36
CA THR A 212 -4.66 0.84 22.15
C THR A 212 -5.69 0.43 21.10
N VAL A 213 -5.27 -0.25 20.03
CA VAL A 213 -6.16 -0.69 18.95
C VAL A 213 -6.95 -1.93 19.34
N PHE A 214 -6.32 -2.87 20.05
CA PHE A 214 -6.94 -4.15 20.46
C PHE A 214 -7.92 -4.02 21.64
N ILE A 215 -7.66 -3.16 22.62
CA ILE A 215 -8.52 -3.02 23.80
C ILE A 215 -9.83 -2.27 23.47
N ARG A 216 -9.85 -1.43 22.43
CA ARG A 216 -11.01 -0.61 22.09
C ARG A 216 -11.98 -1.23 21.08
N ASN A 217 -11.57 -2.22 20.30
CA ASN A 217 -12.34 -2.73 19.15
C ASN A 217 -12.71 -4.22 19.22
N ILE A 218 -12.51 -4.90 20.36
CA ILE A 218 -12.91 -6.31 20.59
C ILE A 218 -13.98 -6.40 21.70
N HIS A 219 -14.93 -5.45 21.72
CA HIS A 219 -16.12 -5.51 22.56
C HIS A 219 -17.38 -5.31 21.73
#